data_AF-A0A964AMD3-F1
#
_entry.id   AF-A0A964AMD3-F1
#
_cell.length_a   1.000
_cell.length_b   1.000
_cell.length_c   1.000
_cell.angle_alpha   90.00
_cell.angle_beta   90.00
_cell.angle_gamma   90.00
#
_symmetry.space_group_name_H-M   'P 1'
#
loop_
_entity.id
_entity.type
_entity.pdbx_description
1 polymer ?
#
loop_
_entity_poly.entity_id
_entity_poly.type
_entity_poly.pdbx_seq_one_letter_code
_entity_poly.pdbx_strand_id
1 'polypeptide(L)'
;MTDLRNVHQKRVAVSGRFPDFSKAELEILLRARGAWQVTNTASKDTFAMLSAEATGKKPDKARELGVPILLPEDVRAALGAPLEGYRERLAFRIADRPNYYKNAVLHIGDPASDALIARIEERIGFPLPEAARNLYRQLDGISWLWTIPKLQDTVDAPLPWNEACHQDGELWRRLADLQKHNKSRFTMGLICIPPAETVFFEQWDGRMFSSDAYGPKDTVKVGTRKLKAKEFFRNLFIFDAFHGYYQAGLWADPEEQTFNIVYGSDYGADWTWCKPIPFEIYMEYLAWEFGSNRIIDLVAKLGRTTSMHRWHPRTWMQLEPYREL
;
A
#
# COMPACT_ATOMS: atom_id res chain seq x y z
N MET A 1 -15.85 12.68 21.11
CA MET A 1 -14.69 11.78 20.92
C MET A 1 -13.80 12.40 19.85
N THR A 2 -12.48 12.37 20.00
CA THR A 2 -11.57 12.90 18.97
C THR A 2 -11.64 12.03 17.72
N ASP A 3 -12.02 12.62 16.59
CA ASP A 3 -12.14 11.92 15.31
C ASP A 3 -10.82 12.00 14.54
N LEU A 4 -10.13 10.86 14.36
CA LEU A 4 -8.88 10.81 13.60
C LEU A 4 -9.10 10.62 12.09
N ARG A 5 -10.35 10.49 11.62
CA ARG A 5 -10.66 10.36 10.18
C ARG A 5 -10.38 11.65 9.40
N ASN A 6 -10.28 12.79 10.09
CA ASN A 6 -9.98 14.10 9.49
C ASN A 6 -8.82 14.82 10.19
N VAL A 7 -7.61 14.25 10.08
CA VAL A 7 -6.36 14.82 10.64
C VAL A 7 -5.56 15.60 9.60
N HIS A 8 -6.20 16.05 8.52
CA HIS A 8 -5.53 16.76 7.43
C HIS A 8 -4.76 17.99 7.95
N GLN A 9 -3.47 18.06 7.61
CA GLN A 9 -2.52 19.09 8.04
C GLN A 9 -2.34 19.21 9.57
N LYS A 10 -2.72 18.20 10.35
CA LYS A 10 -2.52 18.17 11.79
C LYS A 10 -1.24 17.42 12.19
N ARG A 11 -0.70 17.78 13.35
CA ARG A 11 0.35 17.01 14.05
C ARG A 11 -0.30 16.02 15.01
N VAL A 12 0.14 14.77 15.00
CA VAL A 12 -0.31 13.70 15.91
C VAL A 12 0.91 13.09 16.60
N ALA A 13 0.83 12.82 17.90
CA ALA A 13 1.90 12.15 18.65
C ALA A 13 1.54 10.68 18.92
N VAL A 14 2.50 9.76 18.81
CA VAL A 14 2.32 8.33 19.08
C VAL A 14 3.40 7.83 20.04
N SER A 15 2.98 7.20 21.14
CA SER A 15 3.89 6.63 22.16
C SER A 15 3.42 5.28 22.69
N GLY A 16 4.39 4.43 23.06
CA GLY A 16 4.14 3.11 23.61
C GLY A 16 4.02 2.01 22.55
N ARG A 17 3.68 0.80 23.00
CA ARG A 17 3.42 -0.38 22.17
C ARG A 17 1.93 -0.68 22.22
N PHE A 18 1.26 -0.64 21.07
CA PHE A 18 -0.15 -0.96 20.97
C PHE A 18 -0.32 -2.46 20.75
N PRO A 19 -1.42 -3.07 21.23
CA PRO A 19 -1.71 -4.48 21.00
C PRO A 19 -1.96 -4.77 19.52
N ASP A 20 -2.74 -3.90 18.85
CA ASP A 20 -3.23 -4.17 17.50
C ASP A 20 -2.40 -3.51 16.39
N PHE A 21 -1.44 -2.66 16.77
CA PHE A 21 -0.65 -1.90 15.82
C PHE A 21 0.80 -1.76 16.26
N SER A 22 1.69 -1.90 15.30
CA SER A 22 3.02 -1.32 15.38
C SER A 22 2.94 0.20 15.25
N LYS A 23 3.98 0.88 15.74
CA LYS A 23 4.11 2.33 15.56
C LYS A 23 4.17 2.74 14.09
N ALA A 24 4.78 1.91 13.24
CA ALA A 24 4.90 2.18 11.81
C ALA A 24 3.52 2.13 11.12
N GLU A 25 2.68 1.17 11.49
CA GLU A 25 1.31 1.07 10.99
C GLU A 25 0.47 2.27 11.40
N LEU A 26 0.55 2.70 12.66
CA LEU A 26 -0.13 3.93 13.10
C LEU A 26 0.36 5.16 12.34
N GLU A 27 1.67 5.27 12.08
CA GLU A 27 2.18 6.36 11.26
C GLU A 27 1.59 6.34 9.85
N ILE A 28 1.58 5.18 9.18
CA ILE A 28 0.97 5.01 7.85
C ILE A 28 -0.51 5.43 7.88
N LEU A 29 -1.28 4.90 8.83
CA LEU A 29 -2.72 5.17 8.97
C LEU A 29 -3.02 6.66 9.18
N LEU A 30 -2.23 7.33 10.02
CA LEU A 30 -2.39 8.77 10.29
C LEU A 30 -1.97 9.62 9.09
N ARG A 31 -0.86 9.25 8.44
CA ARG A 31 -0.33 9.97 7.26
C ARG A 31 -1.25 9.87 6.06
N ALA A 32 -1.82 8.70 5.82
CA ALA A 32 -2.79 8.47 4.75
C ALA A 32 -4.08 9.29 4.96
N ARG A 33 -4.47 9.52 6.22
CA ARG A 33 -5.56 10.44 6.63
C ARG A 33 -5.15 11.92 6.63
N GLY A 34 -3.95 12.24 6.11
CA GLY A 34 -3.49 13.61 5.87
C GLY A 34 -2.70 14.26 7.01
N ALA A 35 -2.32 13.53 8.06
CA ALA A 35 -1.49 14.09 9.12
C ALA A 35 -0.17 14.64 8.54
N TRP A 36 0.07 15.94 8.73
CA TRP A 36 1.29 16.60 8.26
C TRP A 36 2.52 16.15 9.07
N GLN A 37 2.33 15.73 10.31
CA GLN A 37 3.42 15.19 11.10
C GLN A 37 2.95 14.15 12.11
N VAL A 38 3.69 13.05 12.17
CA VAL A 38 3.57 12.05 13.24
C VAL A 38 4.84 12.09 14.07
N THR A 39 4.73 12.39 15.37
CA THR A 39 5.88 12.53 16.29
C THR A 39 5.78 11.54 17.44
N ASN A 40 6.79 11.51 18.32
CA ASN A 40 6.80 10.65 19.50
C ASN A 40 6.49 11.38 20.81
N THR A 41 6.20 12.69 20.73
CA THR A 41 6.09 13.60 21.87
C THR A 41 5.16 14.75 21.49
N ALA A 42 4.22 15.08 22.39
CA ALA A 42 3.30 16.18 22.18
C ALA A 42 3.96 17.56 22.32
N SER A 43 3.35 18.52 21.63
CA SER A 43 3.61 19.96 21.62
C SER A 43 2.27 20.71 21.61
N LYS A 44 2.27 22.03 21.81
CA LYS A 44 1.04 22.85 21.93
C LYS A 44 0.08 22.75 20.72
N ASP A 45 0.63 22.49 19.54
CA ASP A 45 -0.07 22.33 18.26
C ASP A 45 -0.42 20.86 17.93
N THR A 46 -0.15 19.92 18.84
CA THR A 46 -0.50 18.51 18.64
C THR A 46 -2.02 18.35 18.77
N PHE A 47 -2.65 17.78 17.74
CA PHE A 47 -4.09 17.55 17.70
C PHE A 47 -4.53 16.49 18.71
N ALA A 48 -3.78 15.38 18.78
CA ALA A 48 -4.01 14.30 19.73
C ALA A 48 -2.72 13.51 19.99
N MET A 49 -2.64 12.89 21.16
CA MET A 49 -1.62 11.91 21.49
C MET A 49 -2.24 10.51 21.60
N LEU A 50 -1.78 9.58 20.78
CA LEU A 50 -2.08 8.16 20.92
C LEU A 50 -1.05 7.58 21.90
N SER A 51 -1.51 7.00 23.00
CA SER A 51 -0.65 6.41 24.02
C SER A 51 -1.11 5.01 24.38
N ALA A 52 -0.17 4.07 24.52
CA ALA A 52 -0.46 2.74 25.05
C ALA A 52 -0.83 2.74 26.55
N GLU A 53 -0.44 3.80 27.27
CA GLU A 53 -0.66 3.95 28.71
C GLU A 53 -1.20 5.35 29.04
N ALA A 54 -2.05 5.45 30.06
CA ALA A 54 -2.68 6.71 30.48
C ALA A 54 -1.73 7.67 31.21
N THR A 55 -0.67 7.15 31.82
CA THR A 55 0.28 7.91 32.65
C THR A 55 1.70 7.78 32.13
N GLY A 56 2.60 8.63 32.63
CA GLY A 56 4.01 8.61 32.31
C GLY A 56 4.47 9.87 31.61
N LYS A 57 5.79 10.05 31.46
CA LYS A 57 6.43 11.31 31.05
C LYS A 57 5.81 11.98 29.81
N LYS A 58 5.37 11.20 28.81
CA LYS A 58 4.78 11.74 27.56
C LYS A 58 3.28 11.99 27.67
N PRO A 59 2.44 11.05 28.16
CA PRO A 59 1.05 11.35 28.50
C PRO A 59 0.89 12.53 29.45
N ASP A 60 1.74 12.63 30.48
CA ASP A 60 1.68 13.71 31.46
C ASP A 60 1.99 15.06 30.80
N LYS A 61 3.01 15.11 29.94
CA LYS A 61 3.29 16.30 29.11
C LYS A 61 2.12 16.65 28.19
N ALA A 62 1.47 15.68 27.55
CA ALA A 62 0.31 15.95 26.70
C ALA A 62 -0.85 16.55 27.52
N ARG A 63 -1.10 16.03 28.72
CA ARG A 63 -2.10 16.53 29.65
C ARG A 63 -1.81 17.96 30.11
N GLU A 64 -0.57 18.27 30.48
CA GLU A 64 -0.11 19.64 30.81
C GLU A 64 -0.34 20.62 29.66
N LEU A 65 -0.21 20.17 28.42
CA LEU A 65 -0.42 20.98 27.21
C LEU A 65 -1.89 21.05 26.78
N GLY A 66 -2.81 20.38 27.47
CA GLY A 66 -4.23 20.29 27.08
C GLY A 66 -4.48 19.46 25.81
N VAL A 67 -3.52 18.61 25.43
CA VAL A 67 -3.64 17.72 24.25
C VAL A 67 -4.42 16.48 24.64
N PRO A 68 -5.50 16.11 23.91
CA PRO A 68 -6.27 14.92 24.21
C PRO A 68 -5.42 13.66 24.03
N ILE A 69 -5.57 12.71 24.96
CA ILE A 69 -4.87 11.43 24.96
C ILE A 69 -5.87 10.34 24.59
N LEU A 70 -5.54 9.53 23.58
CA LEU A 70 -6.32 8.38 23.15
C LEU A 70 -5.59 7.10 23.57
N LEU A 71 -6.29 6.23 24.29
CA LEU A 71 -5.82 4.92 24.74
C LEU A 71 -6.10 3.85 23.68
N PRO A 72 -5.47 2.64 23.75
CA PRO A 72 -5.61 1.63 22.71
C PRO A 72 -7.05 1.32 22.28
N GLU A 73 -7.96 1.22 23.24
CA GLU A 73 -9.40 1.00 23.03
C GLU A 73 -10.07 2.15 22.24
N ASP A 74 -9.59 3.38 22.42
CA ASP A 74 -10.09 4.56 21.71
C ASP A 74 -9.45 4.74 20.34
N VAL A 75 -8.22 4.25 20.14
CA VAL A 75 -7.48 4.45 18.89
C VAL A 75 -8.21 3.83 17.70
N ARG A 76 -8.68 2.59 17.82
CA ARG A 76 -9.41 1.92 16.73
C ARG A 76 -10.70 2.67 16.40
N ALA A 77 -11.48 3.02 17.42
CA ALA A 77 -12.72 3.78 17.24
C ALA A 77 -12.47 5.14 16.57
N ALA A 78 -11.41 5.84 16.97
CA ALA A 78 -11.05 7.14 16.41
C ALA A 78 -10.54 7.05 14.97
N LEU A 79 -9.88 5.95 14.58
CA LEU A 79 -9.43 5.70 13.20
C LEU A 79 -10.58 5.35 12.24
N GLY A 80 -11.72 4.89 12.76
CA GLY A 80 -12.86 4.42 11.99
C GLY A 80 -12.70 2.97 11.50
N ALA A 81 -13.66 2.51 10.70
CA ALA A 81 -13.57 1.17 10.11
C ALA A 81 -12.42 1.13 9.06
N PRO A 82 -11.70 0.00 8.94
CA PRO A 82 -10.60 -0.15 7.98
C PRO A 82 -11.02 0.21 6.56
N LEU A 83 -10.25 1.09 5.90
CA LEU A 83 -10.48 1.56 4.53
C LEU A 83 -11.88 2.17 4.25
N GLU A 84 -12.68 2.47 5.27
CA GLU A 84 -13.94 3.21 5.12
C GLU A 84 -13.64 4.60 4.53
N GLY A 85 -14.31 5.01 3.45
CA GLY A 85 -14.09 6.32 2.80
C GLY A 85 -12.74 6.48 2.09
N TYR A 86 -12.08 5.37 1.76
CA TYR A 86 -10.80 5.34 1.04
C TYR A 86 -10.88 6.04 -0.32
N ARG A 87 -11.95 5.82 -1.10
CA ARG A 87 -12.09 6.42 -2.44
C ARG A 87 -12.09 7.94 -2.37
N GLU A 88 -12.88 8.51 -1.47
CA GLU A 88 -12.99 9.95 -1.28
C GLU A 88 -11.69 10.53 -0.75
N ARG A 89 -11.04 9.85 0.21
CA ARG A 89 -9.71 10.26 0.70
C ARG A 89 -8.67 10.26 -0.41
N LEU A 90 -8.60 9.20 -1.21
CA LEU A 90 -7.66 9.12 -2.32
C LEU A 90 -7.93 10.24 -3.33
N ALA A 91 -9.18 10.45 -3.75
CA ALA A 91 -9.55 11.53 -4.67
C ALA A 91 -9.19 12.92 -4.13
N PHE A 92 -9.49 13.19 -2.86
CA PHE A 92 -9.09 14.43 -2.19
C PHE A 92 -7.57 14.61 -2.19
N ARG A 93 -6.83 13.55 -1.85
CA ARG A 93 -5.37 13.56 -1.81
C ARG A 93 -4.74 13.75 -3.19
N ILE A 94 -5.36 13.21 -4.25
CA ILE A 94 -4.96 13.46 -5.64
C ILE A 94 -5.17 14.94 -5.99
N ALA A 95 -6.31 15.52 -5.62
CA ALA A 95 -6.67 16.90 -5.93
C ALA A 95 -5.85 17.94 -5.14
N ASP A 96 -5.50 17.64 -3.88
CA ASP A 96 -4.71 18.50 -2.99
C ASP A 96 -3.21 18.52 -3.32
N ARG A 97 -2.75 17.66 -4.26
CA ARG A 97 -1.34 17.64 -4.64
C ARG A 97 -0.90 18.92 -5.34
N PRO A 98 0.37 19.31 -5.16
CA PRO A 98 0.96 20.39 -5.95
C PRO A 98 0.77 20.22 -7.46
N ASN A 99 0.46 21.31 -8.14
CA ASN A 99 0.11 21.30 -9.57
C ASN A 99 1.26 20.89 -10.52
N TYR A 100 2.51 20.78 -10.03
CA TYR A 100 3.64 20.31 -10.83
C TYR A 100 3.60 18.81 -11.06
N TYR A 101 2.80 18.07 -10.31
CA TYR A 101 2.49 16.68 -10.60
C TYR A 101 1.43 16.58 -11.69
N LYS A 102 1.69 15.76 -12.71
CA LYS A 102 0.81 15.60 -13.86
C LYS A 102 0.34 14.16 -13.93
N ASN A 103 -0.97 13.95 -13.82
CA ASN A 103 -1.56 12.64 -14.08
C ASN A 103 -1.45 12.34 -15.57
N ALA A 104 -0.89 11.19 -15.91
CA ALA A 104 -0.91 10.62 -17.26
C ALA A 104 -2.09 9.64 -17.42
N VAL A 105 -2.41 8.92 -16.33
CA VAL A 105 -3.59 8.07 -16.23
C VAL A 105 -4.20 8.32 -14.85
N LEU A 106 -5.51 8.51 -14.79
CA LEU A 106 -6.25 8.51 -13.53
C LEU A 106 -7.62 7.87 -13.75
N HIS A 107 -7.73 6.61 -13.34
CA HIS A 107 -8.95 5.83 -13.37
C HIS A 107 -9.16 5.17 -12.01
N ILE A 108 -10.34 5.37 -11.43
CA ILE A 108 -10.79 4.70 -10.21
C ILE A 108 -12.09 4.00 -10.57
N GLY A 109 -12.09 2.67 -10.55
CA GLY A 109 -13.24 1.88 -10.98
C GLY A 109 -14.47 2.11 -10.11
N ASP A 110 -15.64 1.81 -10.65
CA ASP A 110 -16.90 1.84 -9.89
C ASP A 110 -16.90 0.77 -8.79
N PRO A 111 -17.74 0.90 -7.74
CA PRO A 111 -17.88 -0.13 -6.72
C PRO A 111 -18.14 -1.53 -7.30
N ALA A 112 -17.50 -2.55 -6.71
CA ALA A 112 -17.82 -3.94 -6.99
C ALA A 112 -19.25 -4.25 -6.53
N SER A 113 -19.98 -5.01 -7.35
CA SER A 113 -21.33 -5.47 -6.98
C SER A 113 -21.28 -6.48 -5.82
N ASP A 114 -22.35 -6.57 -5.03
CA ASP A 114 -22.47 -7.59 -3.98
C ASP A 114 -22.36 -9.02 -4.55
N ALA A 115 -22.83 -9.25 -5.78
CA ALA A 115 -22.70 -10.53 -6.47
C ALA A 115 -21.23 -10.88 -6.77
N LEU A 116 -20.43 -9.89 -7.20
CA LEU A 116 -18.99 -10.07 -7.40
C LEU A 116 -18.29 -10.35 -6.06
N ILE A 117 -18.60 -9.59 -5.01
CA ILE A 117 -18.06 -9.82 -3.66
C ILE A 117 -18.36 -11.25 -3.19
N ALA A 118 -19.61 -11.72 -3.31
CA ALA A 118 -19.99 -13.07 -2.91
C ALA A 118 -19.22 -14.15 -3.69
N ARG A 119 -19.02 -13.97 -5.00
CA ARG A 119 -18.20 -14.88 -5.82
C ARG A 119 -16.73 -14.90 -5.38
N ILE A 120 -16.18 -13.76 -4.98
CA ILE A 120 -14.80 -13.68 -4.45
C ILE A 120 -14.70 -14.48 -3.14
N GLU A 121 -15.64 -14.29 -2.21
CA GLU A 121 -15.70 -15.01 -0.94
C GLU A 121 -15.80 -16.53 -1.16
N GLU A 122 -16.62 -16.96 -2.11
CA GLU A 122 -16.71 -18.37 -2.54
C GLU A 122 -15.37 -18.87 -3.11
N ARG A 123 -14.71 -18.08 -3.95
CA ARG A 123 -13.43 -18.44 -4.59
C ARG A 123 -12.28 -18.61 -3.61
N ILE A 124 -12.22 -17.76 -2.58
CA ILE A 124 -11.16 -17.81 -1.55
C ILE A 124 -11.51 -18.75 -0.40
N GLY A 125 -12.80 -19.08 -0.21
CA GLY A 125 -13.29 -20.03 0.80
C GLY A 125 -13.52 -19.43 2.18
N PHE A 126 -13.53 -18.10 2.33
CA PHE A 126 -13.86 -17.40 3.56
C PHE A 126 -14.44 -16.01 3.28
N PRO A 127 -15.20 -15.40 4.21
CA PRO A 127 -15.71 -14.05 4.04
C PRO A 127 -14.59 -13.03 3.85
N LEU A 128 -14.79 -12.02 2.99
CA LEU A 128 -13.77 -11.00 2.77
C LEU A 128 -13.45 -10.29 4.09
N PRO A 129 -12.15 -10.09 4.41
CA PRO A 129 -11.75 -9.28 5.54
C PRO A 129 -12.38 -7.89 5.45
N GLU A 130 -12.74 -7.30 6.59
CA GLU A 130 -13.50 -6.04 6.65
C GLU A 130 -12.88 -4.93 5.79
N ALA A 131 -11.54 -4.77 5.85
CA ALA A 131 -10.82 -3.80 5.02
C ALA A 131 -11.03 -4.03 3.51
N ALA A 132 -10.93 -5.28 3.04
CA ALA A 132 -11.12 -5.61 1.63
C ALA A 132 -12.58 -5.39 1.20
N ARG A 133 -13.54 -5.80 2.03
CA ARG A 133 -14.96 -5.57 1.76
C ARG A 133 -15.29 -4.08 1.70
N ASN A 134 -14.77 -3.28 2.62
CA ASN A 134 -14.96 -1.82 2.62
C ASN A 134 -14.36 -1.18 1.37
N LEU A 135 -13.16 -1.60 0.94
CA LEU A 135 -12.52 -1.11 -0.28
C LEU A 135 -13.36 -1.44 -1.52
N TYR A 136 -13.70 -2.71 -1.72
CA TYR A 136 -14.41 -3.15 -2.94
C TYR A 136 -15.81 -2.56 -3.08
N ARG A 137 -16.48 -2.24 -1.96
CA ARG A 137 -17.75 -1.48 -1.97
C ARG A 137 -17.60 -0.01 -2.38
N GLN A 138 -16.39 0.51 -2.48
CA GLN A 138 -16.12 1.88 -2.88
C GLN A 138 -15.50 1.97 -4.27
N LEU A 139 -14.66 1.01 -4.67
CA LEU A 139 -14.00 0.98 -5.97
C LEU A 139 -13.64 -0.44 -6.42
N ASP A 140 -13.55 -0.63 -7.74
CA ASP A 140 -13.14 -1.88 -8.38
C ASP A 140 -11.96 -1.63 -9.33
N GLY A 141 -10.75 -1.66 -8.76
CA GLY A 141 -9.51 -1.36 -9.48
C GLY A 141 -9.12 0.12 -9.47
N ILE A 142 -7.82 0.36 -9.65
CA ILE A 142 -7.19 1.69 -9.67
C ILE A 142 -6.09 1.69 -10.71
N SER A 143 -6.12 2.62 -11.65
CA SER A 143 -4.99 2.94 -12.52
C SER A 143 -4.62 4.40 -12.33
N TRP A 144 -3.52 4.67 -11.64
CA TRP A 144 -3.05 6.02 -11.41
C TRP A 144 -1.57 6.14 -11.70
N LEU A 145 -1.24 6.75 -12.84
CA LEU A 145 0.12 7.08 -13.26
C LEU A 145 0.28 8.60 -13.25
N TRP A 146 1.32 9.09 -12.59
CA TRP A 146 1.68 10.51 -12.62
C TRP A 146 3.18 10.72 -12.71
N THR A 147 3.59 11.88 -13.23
CA THR A 147 4.99 12.26 -13.44
C THR A 147 5.21 13.77 -13.18
N ILE A 148 6.44 14.20 -12.89
CA ILE A 148 6.83 15.63 -12.75
C ILE A 148 7.20 16.31 -14.08
N PRO A 149 7.71 15.62 -15.12
CA PRO A 149 7.50 16.06 -16.50
C PRO A 149 6.17 15.49 -17.05
N LYS A 150 5.35 16.29 -17.74
CA LYS A 150 4.06 15.82 -18.29
C LYS A 150 4.30 14.72 -19.35
N LEU A 151 3.68 13.55 -19.19
CA LEU A 151 3.52 12.62 -20.32
C LEU A 151 2.49 13.24 -21.27
N GLN A 152 2.84 13.39 -22.55
CA GLN A 152 2.10 14.25 -23.50
C GLN A 152 0.61 13.92 -23.61
N ASP A 153 0.22 12.66 -23.37
CA ASP A 153 -1.16 12.19 -23.48
C ASP A 153 -1.68 11.79 -22.11
N THR A 154 -2.79 12.41 -21.69
CA THR A 154 -3.60 11.92 -20.58
C THR A 154 -4.71 11.04 -21.14
N VAL A 155 -4.85 9.83 -20.62
CA VAL A 155 -5.91 8.90 -21.06
C VAL A 155 -6.85 8.66 -19.89
N ASP A 156 -8.15 8.83 -20.13
CA ASP A 156 -9.22 8.53 -19.15
C ASP A 156 -9.57 7.03 -19.07
N ALA A 157 -8.80 6.19 -19.77
CA ALA A 157 -8.91 4.74 -19.74
C ALA A 157 -8.00 4.15 -18.65
N PRO A 158 -8.39 3.04 -18.01
CA PRO A 158 -7.50 2.33 -17.11
C PRO A 158 -6.22 1.89 -17.84
N LEU A 159 -5.10 1.95 -17.13
CA LEU A 159 -3.84 1.41 -17.63
C LEU A 159 -3.96 -0.12 -17.61
N PRO A 160 -3.78 -0.83 -18.74
CA PRO A 160 -3.77 -2.28 -18.73
C PRO A 160 -2.65 -2.80 -17.82
N TRP A 161 -2.99 -3.72 -16.92
CA TRP A 161 -2.03 -4.23 -15.93
C TRP A 161 -0.82 -4.91 -16.57
N ASN A 162 -1.03 -5.56 -17.71
CA ASN A 162 0.01 -6.24 -18.46
C ASN A 162 1.03 -5.26 -19.07
N GLU A 163 0.58 -4.08 -19.52
CA GLU A 163 1.47 -3.00 -19.96
C GLU A 163 2.29 -2.44 -18.79
N ALA A 164 1.69 -2.33 -17.61
CA ALA A 164 2.38 -1.91 -16.39
C ALA A 164 3.44 -2.94 -15.94
N CYS A 165 3.20 -4.24 -16.15
CA CYS A 165 4.18 -5.29 -15.85
C CYS A 165 5.24 -5.52 -16.95
N HIS A 166 4.99 -5.11 -18.19
CA HIS A 166 5.90 -5.38 -19.30
C HIS A 166 6.99 -4.29 -19.41
N GLN A 167 8.13 -4.50 -18.76
CA GLN A 167 9.22 -3.50 -18.66
C GLN A 167 9.80 -2.99 -19.99
N ASP A 168 9.71 -3.79 -21.05
CA ASP A 168 10.15 -3.41 -22.40
C ASP A 168 9.00 -2.89 -23.28
N GLY A 169 7.80 -2.77 -22.69
CA GLY A 169 6.59 -2.25 -23.31
C GLY A 169 6.69 -0.78 -23.68
N GLU A 170 5.67 -0.29 -24.40
CA GLU A 170 5.63 1.09 -24.86
C GLU A 170 5.62 2.09 -23.69
N LEU A 171 4.85 1.81 -22.64
CA LEU A 171 4.77 2.65 -21.45
C LEU A 171 6.15 2.94 -20.85
N TRP A 172 6.92 1.89 -20.57
CA TRP A 172 8.21 2.01 -19.90
C TRP A 172 9.28 2.62 -20.81
N ARG A 173 9.25 2.36 -22.12
CA ARG A 173 10.12 3.06 -23.08
C ARG A 173 9.86 4.56 -23.08
N ARG A 174 8.58 4.99 -23.09
CA ARG A 174 8.21 6.41 -22.99
C ARG A 174 8.66 7.05 -21.68
N LEU A 175 8.51 6.35 -20.55
CA LEU A 175 8.98 6.83 -19.25
C LEU A 175 10.51 6.95 -19.20
N ALA A 176 11.24 5.97 -19.75
CA ALA A 176 12.70 5.99 -19.83
C ALA A 176 13.21 7.15 -20.69
N ASP A 177 12.58 7.42 -21.84
CA ASP A 177 12.90 8.57 -22.68
C ASP A 177 12.62 9.88 -21.95
N LEU A 178 11.47 9.98 -21.28
CA LEU A 178 11.09 11.16 -20.50
C LEU A 178 12.12 11.43 -19.39
N GLN A 179 12.56 10.39 -18.68
CA GLN A 179 13.60 10.47 -17.66
C GLN A 179 14.95 10.91 -18.26
N LYS A 180 15.36 10.32 -19.41
CA LYS A 180 16.61 10.65 -20.09
C LYS A 180 16.72 12.14 -20.41
N HIS A 181 15.60 12.78 -20.76
CA HIS A 181 15.51 14.21 -21.06
C HIS A 181 15.27 15.10 -19.83
N ASN A 182 14.90 14.53 -18.67
CA ASN A 182 14.53 15.28 -17.46
C ASN A 182 15.25 14.76 -16.19
N LYS A 183 16.52 14.36 -16.32
CA LYS A 183 17.26 13.59 -15.28
C LYS A 183 17.17 14.16 -13.86
N SER A 184 17.21 15.48 -13.69
CA SER A 184 17.19 16.12 -12.36
C SER A 184 15.78 16.33 -11.77
N ARG A 185 14.72 16.01 -12.51
CA ARG A 185 13.32 16.32 -12.13
C ARG A 185 12.34 15.17 -12.38
N PHE A 186 12.84 14.01 -12.80
CA PHE A 186 11.96 12.87 -13.04
C PHE A 186 11.56 12.22 -11.72
N THR A 187 10.30 12.39 -11.36
CA THR A 187 9.64 11.65 -10.29
C THR A 187 8.33 11.15 -10.83
N MET A 188 7.95 9.93 -10.43
CA MET A 188 6.70 9.31 -10.82
C MET A 188 6.08 8.55 -9.65
N GLY A 189 4.79 8.25 -9.80
CA GLY A 189 4.12 7.22 -9.03
C GLY A 189 3.15 6.48 -9.93
N LEU A 190 2.94 5.22 -9.60
CA LEU A 190 2.08 4.31 -10.33
C LEU A 190 1.38 3.38 -9.34
N ILE A 191 0.06 3.42 -9.34
CA ILE A 191 -0.81 2.39 -8.77
C ILE A 191 -1.50 1.71 -9.94
N CYS A 192 -1.41 0.39 -10.04
CA CYS A 192 -2.04 -0.38 -11.10
C CYS A 192 -2.71 -1.63 -10.51
N ILE A 193 -3.85 -1.42 -9.85
CA ILE A 193 -4.67 -2.47 -9.28
C ILE A 193 -5.74 -2.84 -10.30
N PRO A 194 -5.74 -4.07 -10.87
CA PRO A 194 -6.77 -4.50 -11.80
C PRO A 194 -8.16 -4.57 -11.13
N PRO A 195 -9.26 -4.63 -11.92
CA PRO A 195 -10.57 -4.98 -11.39
C PRO A 195 -10.54 -6.33 -10.66
N ALA A 196 -11.39 -6.50 -9.66
CA ALA A 196 -11.48 -7.66 -8.81
C ALA A 196 -11.79 -8.94 -9.61
N GLU A 197 -12.60 -8.82 -10.68
CA GLU A 197 -12.84 -9.95 -11.60
C GLU A 197 -11.51 -10.47 -12.17
N THR A 198 -10.65 -9.56 -12.64
CA THR A 198 -9.29 -9.92 -13.09
C THR A 198 -8.48 -10.50 -11.95
N VAL A 199 -8.37 -9.79 -10.81
CA VAL A 199 -7.56 -10.21 -9.65
C VAL A 199 -7.90 -11.63 -9.18
N PHE A 200 -9.17 -12.00 -9.04
CA PHE A 200 -9.54 -13.26 -8.38
C PHE A 200 -9.84 -14.41 -9.34
N PHE A 201 -10.18 -14.14 -10.61
CA PHE A 201 -10.65 -15.16 -11.54
C PHE A 201 -9.74 -15.40 -12.74
N GLU A 202 -8.74 -14.54 -12.99
CA GLU A 202 -7.69 -14.88 -13.95
C GLU A 202 -6.70 -15.92 -13.39
N GLN A 203 -6.10 -16.68 -14.30
CA GLN A 203 -5.05 -17.62 -13.96
C GLN A 203 -3.71 -16.89 -13.86
N TRP A 204 -3.23 -16.65 -12.64
CA TRP A 204 -1.94 -15.99 -12.39
C TRP A 204 -0.74 -16.93 -12.42
N ASP A 205 -0.95 -18.18 -11.99
CA ASP A 205 0.09 -19.20 -12.02
C ASP A 205 0.39 -19.64 -13.46
N GLY A 206 1.66 -19.64 -13.82
CA GLY A 206 2.17 -19.76 -15.19
C GLY A 206 2.13 -18.47 -16.01
N ARG A 207 1.53 -17.38 -15.50
CA ARG A 207 1.51 -16.05 -16.17
C ARG A 207 2.41 -15.04 -15.47
N MET A 208 2.14 -14.80 -14.19
CA MET A 208 2.83 -13.82 -13.35
C MET A 208 3.70 -14.49 -12.29
N PHE A 209 3.26 -15.66 -11.83
CA PHE A 209 3.99 -16.51 -10.89
C PHE A 209 4.29 -17.83 -11.58
N SER A 210 5.32 -18.54 -11.13
CA SER A 210 5.64 -19.87 -11.64
C SER A 210 5.72 -20.85 -10.48
N SER A 211 4.60 -21.50 -10.15
CA SER A 211 4.60 -22.57 -9.15
C SER A 211 5.37 -23.80 -9.64
N ASP A 212 5.50 -23.99 -10.96
CA ASP A 212 6.29 -25.06 -11.58
C ASP A 212 7.80 -24.97 -11.29
N ALA A 213 8.29 -23.79 -10.92
CA ALA A 213 9.66 -23.61 -10.43
C ALA A 213 9.88 -24.25 -9.05
N TYR A 214 8.81 -24.67 -8.36
CA TYR A 214 8.85 -25.23 -7.02
C TYR A 214 8.46 -26.71 -7.06
N GLY A 215 9.35 -27.56 -6.51
CA GLY A 215 9.10 -28.98 -6.33
C GLY A 215 7.96 -29.26 -5.33
N PRO A 216 7.41 -30.49 -5.31
CA PRO A 216 6.29 -30.86 -4.44
C PRO A 216 6.55 -30.70 -2.93
N LYS A 217 7.83 -30.66 -2.52
CA LYS A 217 8.28 -30.53 -1.14
C LYS A 217 8.75 -29.11 -0.80
N ASP A 218 8.78 -28.22 -1.79
CA ASP A 218 9.29 -26.88 -1.58
C ASP A 218 8.32 -26.06 -0.75
N THR A 219 8.91 -25.18 0.05
CA THR A 219 8.16 -24.34 0.98
C THR A 219 8.50 -22.89 0.75
N VAL A 220 7.49 -22.04 0.85
CA VAL A 220 7.62 -20.59 0.86
C VAL A 220 7.55 -20.10 2.30
N LYS A 221 8.46 -19.21 2.69
CA LYS A 221 8.42 -18.59 4.02
C LYS A 221 7.65 -17.27 3.94
N VAL A 222 6.51 -17.23 4.61
CA VAL A 222 5.66 -16.03 4.74
C VAL A 222 5.70 -15.57 6.20
N GLY A 223 6.46 -14.52 6.47
CA GLY A 223 6.74 -14.03 7.82
C GLY A 223 7.50 -15.08 8.62
N THR A 224 6.88 -15.58 9.69
CA THR A 224 7.41 -16.67 10.52
C THR A 224 6.92 -18.06 10.10
N ARG A 225 5.89 -18.13 9.23
CA ARG A 225 5.29 -19.38 8.78
C ARG A 225 6.04 -19.96 7.57
N LYS A 226 6.07 -21.29 7.50
CA LYS A 226 6.53 -22.05 6.33
C LYS A 226 5.31 -22.74 5.71
N LEU A 227 4.99 -22.39 4.47
CA LEU A 227 3.85 -22.92 3.73
C LEU A 227 4.36 -23.79 2.59
N LYS A 228 3.60 -24.82 2.18
CA LYS A 228 3.93 -25.51 0.93
C LYS A 228 3.76 -24.55 -0.24
N ALA A 229 4.69 -24.53 -1.19
CA ALA A 229 4.66 -23.59 -2.31
C ALA A 229 3.33 -23.67 -3.09
N LYS A 230 2.84 -24.88 -3.38
CA LYS A 230 1.57 -25.09 -4.08
C LYS A 230 0.35 -24.50 -3.33
N GLU A 231 0.33 -24.60 -2.00
CA GLU A 231 -0.75 -24.04 -1.17
C GLU A 231 -0.66 -22.50 -1.12
N PHE A 232 0.56 -21.96 -1.11
CA PHE A 232 0.80 -20.51 -1.21
C PHE A 232 0.32 -19.95 -2.55
N PHE A 233 0.79 -20.49 -3.69
CA PHE A 233 0.44 -19.99 -5.02
C PHE A 233 -1.06 -20.15 -5.36
N ARG A 234 -1.74 -21.18 -4.84
CA ARG A 234 -3.20 -21.34 -5.02
C ARG A 234 -4.00 -20.16 -4.47
N ASN A 235 -3.46 -19.48 -3.47
CA ASN A 235 -4.09 -18.36 -2.77
C ASN A 235 -3.35 -17.02 -3.00
N LEU A 236 -2.44 -16.98 -3.99
CA LEU A 236 -1.72 -15.78 -4.37
C LEU A 236 -2.34 -15.21 -5.65
N PHE A 237 -2.67 -13.93 -5.60
CA PHE A 237 -3.25 -13.18 -6.72
C PHE A 237 -2.36 -11.99 -7.03
N ILE A 238 -2.28 -11.53 -8.28
CA ILE A 238 -1.68 -10.21 -8.53
C ILE A 238 -2.56 -9.14 -7.87
N PHE A 239 -1.95 -8.09 -7.34
CA PHE A 239 -2.72 -7.00 -6.74
C PHE A 239 -2.33 -5.63 -7.24
N ASP A 240 -1.07 -5.23 -7.11
CA ASP A 240 -0.58 -3.97 -7.68
C ASP A 240 0.53 -4.27 -8.69
N ALA A 241 0.20 -4.09 -9.97
CA ALA A 241 1.04 -4.33 -11.14
C ALA A 241 2.02 -3.17 -11.41
N PHE A 242 2.63 -2.62 -10.36
CA PHE A 242 3.44 -1.39 -10.48
C PHE A 242 4.83 -1.61 -11.12
N HIS A 243 5.30 -2.86 -11.18
CA HIS A 243 6.62 -3.19 -11.74
C HIS A 243 6.70 -4.66 -12.18
N GLY A 244 7.33 -4.93 -13.32
CA GLY A 244 7.50 -6.31 -13.81
C GLY A 244 8.38 -7.19 -12.93
N TYR A 245 9.46 -6.62 -12.38
CA TYR A 245 10.42 -7.35 -11.54
C TYR A 245 9.95 -7.56 -10.08
N TYR A 246 9.20 -6.59 -9.55
CA TYR A 246 8.75 -6.58 -8.16
C TYR A 246 7.24 -6.46 -8.17
N GLN A 247 6.56 -7.54 -7.85
CA GLN A 247 5.11 -7.62 -7.91
C GLN A 247 4.56 -7.60 -6.50
N ALA A 248 3.51 -6.82 -6.25
CA ALA A 248 2.71 -6.95 -5.05
C ALA A 248 1.63 -8.00 -5.30
N GLY A 249 1.77 -9.15 -4.63
CA GLY A 249 0.76 -10.18 -4.60
C GLY A 249 -0.18 -9.98 -3.42
N LEU A 250 -1.49 -10.16 -3.66
CA LEU A 250 -2.48 -10.34 -2.62
C LEU A 250 -2.50 -11.82 -2.25
N TRP A 251 -2.06 -12.12 -1.04
CA TRP A 251 -2.15 -13.46 -0.48
C TRP A 251 -3.38 -13.57 0.42
N ALA A 252 -4.32 -14.43 0.04
CA ALA A 252 -5.46 -14.82 0.85
C ALA A 252 -5.04 -15.93 1.80
N ASP A 253 -4.99 -15.64 3.10
CA ASP A 253 -4.57 -16.60 4.11
C ASP A 253 -5.78 -17.35 4.66
N PRO A 254 -6.03 -18.61 4.25
CA PRO A 254 -7.23 -19.33 4.68
C PRO A 254 -7.20 -19.71 6.15
N GLU A 255 -6.02 -19.79 6.79
CA GLU A 255 -5.89 -20.15 8.20
C GLU A 255 -6.31 -18.98 9.10
N GLU A 256 -5.81 -17.78 8.80
CA GLU A 256 -6.13 -16.56 9.56
C GLU A 256 -7.38 -15.85 9.03
N GLN A 257 -7.90 -16.26 7.88
CA GLN A 257 -9.00 -15.59 7.15
C GLN A 257 -8.71 -14.09 6.92
N THR A 258 -7.46 -13.79 6.55
CA THR A 258 -6.99 -12.42 6.31
C THR A 258 -6.41 -12.25 4.92
N PHE A 259 -6.31 -11.00 4.48
CA PHE A 259 -5.60 -10.61 3.28
C PHE A 259 -4.31 -9.90 3.65
N ASN A 260 -3.22 -10.33 3.04
CA ASN A 260 -1.92 -9.73 3.21
C ASN A 260 -1.29 -9.44 1.85
N ILE A 261 -0.56 -8.34 1.76
CA ILE A 261 0.31 -8.07 0.62
C ILE A 261 1.68 -8.68 0.89
N VAL A 262 2.17 -9.42 -0.10
CA VAL A 262 3.49 -10.04 -0.14
C VAL A 262 4.19 -9.60 -1.42
N TYR A 263 5.51 -9.45 -1.37
CA TYR A 263 6.28 -9.05 -2.56
C TYR A 263 7.01 -10.25 -3.13
N GLY A 264 6.88 -10.42 -4.44
CA GLY A 264 7.75 -11.28 -5.22
C GLY A 264 8.97 -10.51 -5.72
N SER A 265 10.06 -11.22 -5.98
CA SER A 265 11.23 -10.70 -6.68
C SER A 265 11.57 -11.57 -7.89
N ASP A 266 12.54 -11.12 -8.68
CA ASP A 266 13.02 -11.82 -9.88
C ASP A 266 11.88 -12.16 -10.84
N TYR A 267 11.09 -11.14 -11.20
CA TYR A 267 9.92 -11.26 -12.09
C TYR A 267 8.85 -12.23 -11.57
N GLY A 268 8.76 -12.41 -10.25
CA GLY A 268 7.81 -13.33 -9.63
C GLY A 268 8.32 -14.78 -9.57
N ALA A 269 9.60 -15.04 -9.87
CA ALA A 269 10.22 -16.35 -9.68
C ALA A 269 10.56 -16.62 -8.21
N ASP A 270 10.98 -15.59 -7.45
CA ASP A 270 11.40 -15.75 -6.06
C ASP A 270 10.39 -15.15 -5.08
N TRP A 271 9.79 -16.03 -4.27
CA TRP A 271 8.91 -15.70 -3.16
C TRP A 271 9.45 -16.22 -1.83
N THR A 272 10.70 -16.70 -1.79
CA THR A 272 11.24 -17.47 -0.66
C THR A 272 11.27 -16.70 0.67
N TRP A 273 11.20 -15.36 0.62
CA TRP A 273 11.17 -14.49 1.80
C TRP A 273 10.12 -13.38 1.68
N CYS A 274 8.86 -13.76 1.91
CA CYS A 274 7.76 -12.81 1.93
C CYS A 274 7.50 -12.31 3.34
N LYS A 275 7.57 -11.00 3.58
CA LYS A 275 7.06 -10.41 4.82
C LYS A 275 5.62 -9.95 4.56
N PRO A 276 4.60 -10.59 5.16
CA PRO A 276 3.21 -10.18 4.95
C PRO A 276 2.99 -8.78 5.52
N ILE A 277 2.28 -7.96 4.77
CA ILE A 277 1.82 -6.65 5.19
C ILE A 277 0.30 -6.69 5.21
N PRO A 278 -0.36 -6.25 6.29
CA PRO A 278 -1.82 -6.22 6.32
C PRO A 278 -2.38 -5.41 5.15
N PHE A 279 -3.43 -5.93 4.50
CA PHE A 279 -4.04 -5.30 3.33
C PHE A 279 -4.39 -3.82 3.53
N GLU A 280 -4.99 -3.48 4.68
CA GLU A 280 -5.31 -2.10 5.07
C GLU A 280 -4.07 -1.19 5.02
N ILE A 281 -2.97 -1.65 5.60
CA ILE A 281 -1.74 -0.88 5.73
C ILE A 281 -1.12 -0.60 4.36
N TYR A 282 -1.15 -1.60 3.46
CA TYR A 282 -0.66 -1.41 2.11
C TYR A 282 -1.49 -0.37 1.34
N MET A 283 -2.82 -0.46 1.39
CA MET A 283 -3.70 0.47 0.70
C MET A 283 -3.55 1.91 1.22
N GLU A 284 -3.48 2.10 2.55
CA GLU A 284 -3.26 3.42 3.16
C GLU A 284 -1.86 3.96 2.82
N TYR A 285 -0.84 3.09 2.73
CA TYR A 285 0.49 3.49 2.29
C TYR A 285 0.51 4.00 0.85
N LEU A 286 -0.21 3.34 -0.07
CA LEU A 286 -0.34 3.79 -1.45
C LEU A 286 -0.96 5.20 -1.52
N ALA A 287 -1.98 5.48 -0.70
CA ALA A 287 -2.60 6.81 -0.63
C ALA A 287 -1.67 7.87 -0.02
N TRP A 288 -0.86 7.49 0.97
CA TRP A 288 0.13 8.38 1.58
C TRP A 288 1.26 8.75 0.60
N GLU A 289 1.92 7.75 0.02
CA GLU A 289 3.08 7.92 -0.87
C GLU A 289 2.70 8.20 -2.32
N PHE A 290 1.40 8.28 -2.61
CA PHE A 290 0.86 8.47 -3.96
C PHE A 290 1.37 7.40 -4.95
N GLY A 291 1.58 6.18 -4.48
CA GLY A 291 2.19 5.11 -5.27
C GLY A 291 3.58 5.46 -5.83
N SER A 292 4.34 6.39 -5.24
CA SER A 292 5.76 6.60 -5.60
C SER A 292 6.65 5.54 -4.96
N ASN A 293 6.31 5.12 -3.75
CA ASN A 293 6.92 3.99 -3.05
C ASN A 293 5.87 2.90 -2.77
N ARG A 294 6.29 1.64 -2.85
CA ARG A 294 5.43 0.47 -2.63
C ARG A 294 6.06 -0.56 -1.71
N ILE A 295 7.38 -0.54 -1.46
CA ILE A 295 8.03 -1.54 -0.62
C ILE A 295 8.02 -1.07 0.83
N ILE A 296 7.11 -1.64 1.61
CA ILE A 296 6.96 -1.32 3.02
C ILE A 296 7.84 -2.25 3.86
N ASP A 297 8.80 -1.67 4.60
CA ASP A 297 9.46 -2.38 5.70
C ASP A 297 9.06 -1.79 7.07
N LEU A 298 8.12 -2.47 7.72
CA LEU A 298 7.62 -2.10 9.05
C LEU A 298 8.69 -2.19 10.16
N VAL A 299 9.79 -2.94 9.97
CA VAL A 299 10.84 -3.12 11.00
C VAL A 299 11.89 -2.01 10.88
N ALA A 300 12.30 -1.65 9.67
CA ALA A 300 13.31 -0.61 9.44
C ALA A 300 12.79 0.83 9.66
N LYS A 301 11.50 1.03 9.93
CA LYS A 301 10.86 2.34 10.23
C LYS A 301 11.21 3.44 9.21
N LEU A 302 10.78 3.21 7.96
CA LEU A 302 10.95 4.05 6.76
C LEU A 302 12.20 3.74 5.94
N GLY A 303 11.97 3.24 4.72
CA GLY A 303 12.73 3.61 3.52
C GLY A 303 14.20 3.24 3.44
N ARG A 304 14.74 2.39 4.32
CA ARG A 304 16.00 1.70 3.98
C ARG A 304 15.64 0.49 3.18
N THR A 305 15.60 0.71 1.86
CA THR A 305 15.95 -0.26 0.82
C THR A 305 16.49 -1.53 1.44
N THR A 306 15.66 -2.57 1.53
CA THR A 306 16.16 -3.91 1.81
C THR A 306 17.29 -4.20 0.81
N SER A 307 18.18 -5.12 1.15
CA SER A 307 19.29 -5.56 0.28
C SER A 307 18.89 -5.82 -1.18
N MET A 308 17.60 -6.02 -1.47
CA MET A 308 17.01 -6.09 -2.82
C MET A 308 17.27 -4.86 -3.69
N HIS A 309 17.33 -3.64 -3.14
CA HIS A 309 17.51 -2.42 -3.94
C HIS A 309 18.98 -2.03 -4.17
N ARG A 310 19.94 -2.57 -3.39
CA ARG A 310 21.35 -2.14 -3.49
C ARG A 310 22.08 -2.61 -4.76
N TRP A 311 21.48 -3.49 -5.56
CA TRP A 311 22.18 -4.18 -6.64
C TRP A 311 21.54 -4.09 -8.02
N HIS A 312 20.43 -3.35 -8.21
CA HIS A 312 19.91 -3.19 -9.55
C HIS A 312 20.74 -2.15 -10.35
N PRO A 313 21.36 -2.50 -11.48
CA PRO A 313 22.28 -1.62 -12.21
C PRO A 313 21.61 -0.39 -12.85
N ARG A 314 20.26 -0.38 -12.88
CA ARG A 314 19.46 0.74 -13.37
C ARG A 314 18.80 1.45 -12.19
N THR A 315 19.25 2.67 -11.89
CA THR A 315 18.80 3.52 -10.77
C THR A 315 17.32 3.91 -10.83
N TRP A 316 16.61 3.67 -11.93
CA TRP A 316 15.16 3.89 -12.04
C TRP A 316 14.30 2.71 -11.61
N MET A 317 14.90 1.50 -11.49
CA MET A 317 14.25 0.37 -10.80
C MET A 317 14.49 0.42 -9.28
N GLN A 318 15.45 1.24 -8.86
CA GLN A 318 15.57 1.70 -7.48
C GLN A 318 14.58 2.86 -7.35
N LEU A 319 13.34 2.57 -6.97
CA LEU A 319 12.40 3.60 -6.52
C LEU A 319 12.94 4.17 -5.20
N GLU A 320 14.03 4.94 -5.25
CA GLU A 320 14.60 5.58 -4.07
C GLU A 320 13.66 6.70 -3.62
N PRO A 321 13.41 6.84 -2.32
CA PRO A 321 12.90 8.09 -1.79
C PRO A 321 14.03 9.12 -1.91
N TYR A 322 14.03 9.92 -2.98
CA TYR A 322 14.88 11.11 -3.04
C TYR A 322 14.38 12.08 -1.95
N ARG A 323 15.01 12.05 -0.77
CA ARG A 323 14.90 13.11 0.24
C ARG A 323 16.17 13.95 0.14
N GLU A 324 16.06 15.07 -0.56
CA GLU A 324 16.70 16.35 -0.22
C GLU A 324 16.22 17.43 -1.20
N LEU A 325 15.20 18.19 -0.77
CA LEU A 325 15.01 19.63 -1.02
C LEU A 325 14.28 20.23 0.18
#